data_AF-A0A1V4RAG9-F1
#
_entry.id   AF-A0A1V4RAG9-F1
#
_cell.length_a   1.000
_cell.length_b   1.000
_cell.length_c   1.000
_cell.angle_alpha   90.00
_cell.angle_beta   90.00
_cell.angle_gamma   90.00
#
_symmetry.space_group_name_H-M   'P 1'
#
loop_
_entity.id
_entity.type
_entity.pdbx_description
1 polymer ?
#
loop_
_entity_poly.entity_id
_entity_poly.type
_entity_poly.pdbx_seq_one_letter_code
_entity_poly.pdbx_strand_id
1 'polypeptide(L)'
;MKIALISPFPPYRGGIAQFGMMLGAAFEKRNCTVTQVNYSHLYPGFLFPGKTQFEEGFSCAEGLVHSYQPFSWRKTRKTITGMKPDLVISQWWHPFFAPCLTAVN
;
A
#
# COMPACT_ATOMS: atom_id res chain seq x y z
N MET A 1 -3.77 -2.45 -19.45
CA MET A 1 -4.67 -2.29 -18.28
C MET A 1 -3.93 -1.54 -17.18
N LYS A 2 -4.57 -0.57 -16.53
CA LYS A 2 -4.04 0.21 -15.41
C LYS A 2 -4.48 -0.40 -14.09
N ILE A 3 -3.52 -0.76 -13.23
CA ILE A 3 -3.77 -1.39 -11.94
C ILE A 3 -3.26 -0.49 -10.83
N ALA A 4 -4.10 -0.19 -9.84
CA ALA A 4 -3.65 0.39 -8.58
C ALA A 4 -3.45 -0.74 -7.56
N LEU A 5 -2.21 -1.01 -7.17
CA LEU A 5 -1.86 -2.07 -6.22
C LEU A 5 -1.60 -1.46 -4.84
N ILE A 6 -2.54 -1.63 -3.92
CA ILE A 6 -2.45 -1.18 -2.52
C ILE A 6 -1.77 -2.28 -1.70
N SER A 7 -0.54 -2.01 -1.29
CA SER A 7 0.31 -2.94 -0.56
C SER A 7 1.37 -2.16 0.22
N PRO A 8 1.94 -2.71 1.31
CA PRO A 8 3.27 -2.34 1.72
C PRO A 8 4.23 -2.53 0.55
N PHE A 9 5.12 -1.58 0.36
CA PHE A 9 6.27 -1.64 -0.54
C PHE A 9 7.51 -1.12 0.20
N PRO A 10 8.73 -1.37 -0.29
CA PRO A 10 9.92 -0.70 0.22
C PRO A 10 9.67 0.82 0.40
N PRO A 11 10.07 1.40 1.55
CA PRO A 11 11.01 0.87 2.53
C PRO A 11 10.43 -0.14 3.53
N TYR A 12 9.13 -0.47 3.54
CA TYR A 12 8.62 -1.46 4.49
C TYR A 12 9.27 -2.82 4.27
N ARG A 13 9.65 -3.45 5.38
CA ARG A 13 10.31 -4.76 5.36
C ARG A 13 9.32 -5.92 5.39
N GLY A 14 9.79 -7.08 4.94
CA GLY A 14 9.13 -8.37 5.15
C GLY A 14 8.33 -8.90 3.95
N GLY A 15 7.78 -10.10 4.13
CA GLY A 15 7.22 -10.90 3.03
C GLY A 15 6.05 -10.25 2.31
N ILE A 16 5.23 -9.43 2.98
CA ILE A 16 4.11 -8.72 2.34
C ILE A 16 4.63 -7.65 1.36
N ALA A 17 5.67 -6.91 1.74
CA ALA A 17 6.28 -5.91 0.84
C ALA A 17 6.95 -6.57 -0.37
N GLN A 18 7.65 -7.69 -0.15
CA GLN A 18 8.25 -8.49 -1.22
C GLN A 18 7.18 -9.06 -2.16
N PHE A 19 6.09 -9.58 -1.61
CA PHE A 19 4.97 -10.10 -2.39
C PHE A 19 4.33 -9.01 -3.26
N GLY A 20 4.12 -7.79 -2.73
CA GLY A 20 3.64 -6.65 -3.52
C GLY A 20 4.55 -6.28 -4.68
N MET A 21 5.86 -6.25 -4.46
CA MET A 21 6.83 -6.02 -5.53
C MET A 21 6.77 -7.12 -6.61
N MET A 22 6.75 -8.39 -6.20
CA MET A 22 6.68 -9.52 -7.13
C MET A 22 5.37 -9.54 -7.94
N LEU A 23 4.24 -9.24 -7.28
CA LEU A 23 2.94 -9.18 -7.93
C LEU A 23 2.87 -8.05 -8.95
N GLY A 24 3.37 -6.86 -8.59
CA GLY A 24 3.47 -5.73 -9.52
C GLY A 24 4.30 -6.08 -10.75
N ALA A 25 5.51 -6.62 -10.55
CA ALA A 25 6.38 -7.05 -11.65
C ALA A 25 5.74 -8.15 -12.53
N ALA A 26 4.96 -9.06 -11.93
CA ALA A 26 4.25 -10.09 -12.68
C ALA A 26 3.15 -9.50 -13.59
N PHE A 27 2.45 -8.45 -13.15
CA PHE A 27 1.47 -7.73 -13.97
C PHE A 27 2.14 -6.90 -15.07
N GLU A 28 3.25 -6.24 -14.78
CA GLU A 28 4.02 -5.48 -15.77
C GLU A 28 4.50 -6.38 -16.92
N LYS A 29 4.99 -7.59 -16.61
CA LYS A 29 5.34 -8.62 -17.61
C LYS A 29 4.16 -9.05 -18.50
N ARG A 30 2.92 -8.77 -18.08
CA ARG A 30 1.69 -9.00 -18.84
C ARG A 30 1.15 -7.73 -19.50
N ASN A 31 2.01 -6.73 -19.75
CA ASN A 31 1.65 -5.45 -20.37
C ASN A 31 0.59 -4.65 -19.59
N CYS A 32 0.58 -4.77 -18.27
CA CYS A 32 -0.21 -3.90 -17.38
C CYS A 32 0.64 -2.73 -16.88
N THR A 33 0.04 -1.56 -16.73
CA THR A 33 0.64 -0.42 -16.04
C THR A 33 0.27 -0.50 -14.57
N VAL A 34 1.25 -0.74 -13.70
CA VAL A 34 1.01 -0.88 -12.25
C VAL A 34 1.41 0.40 -11.53
N THR A 35 0.48 0.97 -10.78
CA THR A 35 0.74 2.04 -9.82
C THR A 35 0.83 1.43 -8.43
N GLN A 36 2.00 1.52 -7.82
CA GLN A 36 2.23 1.10 -6.44
C GLN A 36 1.63 2.13 -5.48
N VAL A 37 0.63 1.73 -4.72
CA VAL A 37 -0.03 2.56 -3.71
C VAL A 37 0.45 2.11 -2.34
N ASN A 38 1.53 2.74 -1.86
CA ASN A 38 2.16 2.39 -0.59
C ASN A 38 1.47 3.03 0.62
N TYR A 39 1.74 2.51 1.80
CA TYR A 39 1.28 3.05 3.07
C TYR A 39 2.22 4.15 3.59
N SER A 40 1.69 5.24 4.14
CA SER A 40 2.52 6.16 4.94
C SER A 40 2.73 5.60 6.35
N HIS A 41 1.73 4.88 6.87
CA HIS A 41 1.78 4.25 8.19
C HIS A 41 1.01 2.92 8.19
N LEU A 42 1.66 1.84 8.61
CA LEU A 42 1.03 0.52 8.76
C LEU A 42 0.37 0.34 10.12
N TYR A 43 1.04 0.75 11.20
CA TYR A 43 0.54 0.64 12.57
C TYR A 43 1.03 1.83 13.41
N PRO A 44 0.27 2.22 14.45
CA PRO A 44 0.79 3.05 15.53
C PRO A 44 2.02 2.40 16.17
N GLY A 45 3.00 3.21 16.61
CA GLY A 45 4.26 2.70 17.17
C GLY A 45 4.08 1.73 18.34
N PHE A 46 3.07 1.92 19.19
CA PHE A 46 2.80 1.04 20.34
C PHE A 46 2.21 -0.33 19.97
N LEU A 47 1.65 -0.48 18.76
CA LEU A 47 1.15 -1.77 18.25
C LEU A 47 2.22 -2.54 17.50
N PHE A 48 3.39 -1.95 17.26
CA PHE A 48 4.47 -2.61 16.54
C PHE A 48 5.47 -3.25 17.52
N PRO A 49 5.57 -4.59 17.56
CA PRO A 49 6.42 -5.28 18.54
C PRO A 49 7.92 -5.22 18.22
N GLY A 50 8.31 -4.67 17.06
CA GLY A 50 9.69 -4.63 16.58
C GLY A 50 10.36 -3.27 16.72
N LYS A 51 11.69 -3.23 16.53
CA LYS A 51 12.47 -1.98 16.60
C LYS A 51 12.25 -1.04 15.42
N THR A 52 12.03 -1.58 14.21
CA THR A 52 11.83 -0.81 12.97
C THR A 52 10.91 -1.56 12.00
N GLN A 53 10.11 -0.82 11.24
CA GLN A 53 9.25 -1.32 10.16
C GLN A 53 9.90 -1.22 8.78
N PHE A 54 11.07 -0.58 8.71
CA PHE A 54 11.73 -0.20 7.47
C PHE A 54 13.03 -0.98 7.25
N GLU A 55 13.36 -1.24 5.99
CA GLU A 55 14.68 -1.71 5.55
C GLU A 55 15.64 -0.53 5.41
N GLU A 56 16.91 -0.75 5.78
CA GLU A 56 17.97 0.24 5.59
C GLU A 56 18.34 0.37 4.12
N GLY A 57 18.74 1.57 3.68
CA GLY A 57 19.15 1.82 2.29
C GLY A 57 18.03 2.21 1.32
N PHE A 58 16.77 2.19 1.76
CA PHE A 58 15.65 2.75 1.00
C PHE A 58 15.24 4.11 1.58
N SER A 59 15.02 5.10 0.72
CA SER A 59 14.36 6.34 1.14
C SER A 59 12.88 6.08 1.40
N CYS A 60 12.32 6.73 2.42
CA CYS A 60 10.89 6.71 2.65
C CYS A 60 10.20 7.49 1.54
N ALA A 61 9.78 6.80 0.47
CA ALA A 61 8.84 7.37 -0.49
C ALA A 61 7.55 7.75 0.25
N GLU A 62 6.97 8.90 -0.11
CA GLU A 62 5.71 9.34 0.51
C GLU A 62 4.59 8.32 0.21
N GLY A 63 4.15 7.60 1.24
CA GLY A 63 3.02 6.68 1.15
C GLY A 63 1.68 7.41 1.07
N LEU A 64 0.72 6.85 0.35
CA LEU A 64 -0.60 7.46 0.13
C LEU A 64 -1.63 7.02 1.18
N VAL A 65 -1.48 5.82 1.75
CA VAL A 65 -2.46 5.20 2.64
C VAL A 65 -2.03 5.30 4.10
N HIS A 66 -2.84 5.94 4.93
CA HIS A 66 -2.62 5.98 6.38
C HIS A 66 -3.61 5.05 7.08
N SER A 67 -3.16 3.89 7.55
CA SER A 67 -4.03 2.80 8.04
C SER A 67 -4.95 3.18 9.21
N TYR A 68 -4.56 4.11 10.07
CA TYR A 68 -5.32 4.49 11.27
C TYR A 68 -5.71 5.98 11.34
N GLN A 69 -5.71 6.71 10.21
CA GLN A 69 -6.13 8.12 10.17
C GLN A 69 -7.36 8.30 9.27
N PRO A 70 -8.60 8.20 9.81
CA PRO A 70 -9.83 8.20 9.01
C PRO A 70 -10.01 9.42 8.08
N PHE A 71 -9.53 10.59 8.51
CA PHE A 71 -9.62 11.82 7.72
C PHE A 71 -8.80 11.79 6.43
N SER A 72 -7.74 10.99 6.38
CA SER A 72 -6.90 10.88 5.17
C SER A 72 -7.52 9.94 4.12
N TRP A 73 -8.36 8.98 4.52
CA TRP A 73 -8.88 7.94 3.62
C TRP A 73 -9.67 8.51 2.45
N ARG A 74 -10.47 9.55 2.69
CA ARG A 74 -11.20 10.24 1.62
C ARG A 74 -10.27 10.88 0.59
N LYS A 75 -9.13 11.43 1.04
CA LYS A 75 -8.10 11.98 0.14
C LYS A 75 -7.44 10.85 -0.65
N THR A 76 -7.01 9.78 0.03
CA THR A 76 -6.44 8.57 -0.59
C THR A 76 -7.36 8.03 -1.68
N ARG A 77 -8.64 7.79 -1.37
CA ARG A 77 -9.65 7.33 -2.34
C ARG A 77 -9.76 8.25 -3.54
N LYS A 78 -9.90 9.57 -3.31
CA LYS A 78 -9.96 10.56 -4.40
C LYS A 78 -8.73 10.51 -5.30
N THR A 79 -7.53 10.37 -4.72
CA THR A 79 -6.29 10.24 -5.49
C THR A 79 -6.31 8.97 -6.34
N ILE A 80 -6.67 7.81 -5.76
CA ILE A 80 -6.74 6.53 -6.50
C ILE A 80 -7.80 6.60 -7.62
N THR A 81 -8.99 7.14 -7.35
CA THR A 81 -10.02 7.35 -8.38
C THR A 81 -9.52 8.29 -9.49
N GLY A 82 -8.76 9.33 -9.13
CA GLY A 82 -8.15 10.27 -10.08
C GLY A 82 -7.12 9.63 -11.02
N MET A 83 -6.44 8.54 -10.59
CA MET A 83 -5.56 7.75 -11.45
C MET A 83 -6.33 6.99 -12.55
N LYS A 84 -7.66 6.88 -12.42
CA LYS A 84 -8.55 6.11 -13.32
C LYS A 84 -7.99 4.70 -13.61
N PRO A 85 -7.76 3.87 -12.57
CA PRO A 85 -7.34 2.48 -12.76
C PRO A 85 -8.51 1.65 -13.29
N ASP A 86 -8.19 0.64 -14.09
CA ASP A 86 -9.16 -0.36 -14.54
C ASP A 86 -9.41 -1.41 -13.44
N LEU A 87 -8.43 -1.60 -12.54
CA LEU A 87 -8.47 -2.56 -11.45
C LEU A 87 -7.76 -2.00 -10.21
N VAL A 88 -8.38 -2.15 -9.04
CA VAL A 88 -7.74 -1.89 -7.73
C VAL A 88 -7.53 -3.22 -7.03
N ILE A 89 -6.30 -3.49 -6.58
CA ILE A 89 -5.96 -4.70 -5.83
C ILE A 89 -5.45 -4.27 -4.46
N SER A 90 -6.12 -4.72 -3.40
CA SER A 90 -5.70 -4.47 -2.02
C SER A 90 -5.14 -5.74 -1.39
N GLN A 91 -3.90 -5.69 -0.91
CA GLN A 91 -3.38 -6.77 -0.07
C GLN A 91 -3.90 -6.64 1.35
N TRP A 92 -4.45 -7.74 1.85
CA TRP A 92 -5.00 -7.84 3.20
C TRP A 92 -4.35 -9.01 3.94
N TRP A 93 -3.61 -8.70 5.01
CA TRP A 93 -2.94 -9.70 5.85
C TRP A 93 -3.34 -9.62 7.34
N HIS A 94 -4.00 -8.54 7.78
CA HIS A 94 -4.40 -8.36 9.18
C HIS A 94 -5.75 -7.62 9.30
N PRO A 95 -6.70 -8.03 10.17
CA PRO A 95 -8.01 -7.39 10.31
C PRO A 95 -7.98 -5.89 10.64
N PHE A 96 -6.90 -5.43 11.28
CA PHE A 96 -6.66 -4.00 11.59
C PHE A 96 -6.84 -3.08 10.37
N PHE A 97 -6.54 -3.55 9.16
CA PHE A 97 -6.64 -2.73 7.94
C PHE A 97 -8.06 -2.62 7.37
N ALA A 98 -9.02 -3.41 7.87
CA ALA A 98 -10.36 -3.48 7.29
C ALA A 98 -11.07 -2.11 7.19
N PRO A 99 -11.06 -1.23 8.22
CA PRO A 99 -11.70 0.09 8.11
C PRO A 99 -11.07 0.98 7.04
N CYS A 100 -9.74 1.04 7.00
CA CYS A 100 -9.02 1.82 6.01
C CYS A 100 -9.25 1.30 4.59
N LEU A 101 -9.12 -0.02 4.37
CA LEU A 101 -9.31 -0.62 3.06
C LEU A 101 -10.76 -0.47 2.57
N THR A 102 -11.73 -0.57 3.46
CA THR A 102 -13.15 -0.34 3.12
C THR A 102 -13.40 1.10 2.69
N ALA A 103 -12.72 2.07 3.31
CA ALA A 103 -12.88 3.49 2.98
C ALA A 103 -12.10 3.94 1.74
N VAL A 104 -11.02 3.21 1.39
CA VAL A 104 -10.09 3.57 0.31
C VAL A 104 -10.45 2.93 -1.03
N ASN A 105 -10.93 1.68 -1.02
CA ASN A 105 -11.45 1.02 -2.23
C ASN A 105 -12.76 1.66 -2.70
#